data_AF-A0A1Z9FPQ2-F1
#
_entry.id   AF-A0A1Z9FPQ2-F1
#
_cell.length_a   1.000
_cell.length_b   1.000
_cell.length_c   1.000
_cell.angle_alpha   90.00
_cell.angle_beta   90.00
_cell.angle_gamma   90.00
#
_symmetry.space_group_name_H-M   'P 1'
#
loop_
_entity.id
_entity.type
_entity.pdbx_description
1 polymer ?
#
loop_
_entity_poly.entity_id
_entity_poly.type
_entity_poly.pdbx_seq_one_letter_code
_entity_poly.pdbx_strand_id
1 'polypeptide(L)'
;MKLNIITTCIILLVNLTLFNIKVWSNSFYDYPMFFLVNACNITQESFNPNEVSKKEMLEGKKKYNTCMNFIMSLSTTLNSRCMSLETEKINPEESMTYADLSDVFSTQDLIREVLLYSKNNPQFDNQIAWLHAAKAISQKWPCKKIFN
;
A
#
# COMPACT_ATOMS: atom_id res chain seq x y z
N MET A 1 29.95 36.50 27.58
CA MET A 1 30.33 35.16 27.08
C MET A 1 30.23 35.18 25.56
N LYS A 2 31.36 35.39 24.84
CA LYS A 2 31.35 35.50 23.37
C LYS A 2 31.33 34.08 22.79
N LEU A 3 30.17 33.63 22.34
CA LEU A 3 30.04 32.37 21.64
C LEU A 3 30.82 32.48 20.32
N ASN A 4 31.77 31.58 20.08
CA ASN A 4 32.66 31.64 18.93
C ASN A 4 31.84 31.32 17.65
N ILE A 5 32.02 32.09 16.57
CA ILE A 5 31.25 31.93 15.33
C ILE A 5 31.31 30.47 14.80
N ILE A 6 32.46 29.83 14.98
CA ILE A 6 32.70 28.42 14.62
C ILE A 6 31.79 27.49 15.44
N THR A 7 31.61 27.74 16.74
CA THR A 7 30.75 26.93 17.60
C THR A 7 29.28 27.08 17.21
N THR A 8 28.87 28.29 16.81
CA THR A 8 27.51 28.55 16.31
C THR A 8 27.25 27.82 14.99
N CYS A 9 28.22 27.82 14.06
CA CYS A 9 28.11 27.10 12.79
C CYS A 9 28.01 25.58 12.98
N ILE A 10 28.78 25.00 13.90
CA ILE A 10 28.74 23.56 14.20
C ILE A 10 27.38 23.17 14.78
N ILE A 11 26.85 23.96 15.71
CA ILE A 11 25.52 23.73 16.30
C ILE A 11 24.43 23.82 15.22
N LEU A 12 24.56 24.74 14.27
CA LEU A 12 23.61 24.88 13.16
C LEU A 12 23.63 23.66 12.23
N LEU A 13 24.83 23.17 11.87
CA LEU A 13 25.04 21.99 11.03
C LEU A 13 24.53 20.70 11.69
N VAL A 14 24.73 20.55 12.99
CA VAL A 14 24.21 19.40 13.76
C VAL A 14 22.67 19.46 13.83
N ASN A 15 22.07 20.63 14.01
CA ASN A 15 20.61 20.76 13.99
C ASN A 15 20.02 20.48 12.59
N LEU A 16 20.68 20.92 11.51
CA LEU A 16 20.24 20.65 10.13
C LEU A 16 20.28 19.17 9.77
N THR A 17 21.27 18.43 10.26
CA THR A 17 21.36 16.97 10.03
C THR A 17 20.34 16.19 10.88
N LEU A 18 20.07 16.63 12.11
CA LEU A 18 19.09 15.99 12.99
C LEU A 18 17.63 16.22 12.56
N PHE A 19 17.31 17.37 11.94
CA PHE A 19 15.97 17.66 11.43
C PHE A 19 15.57 16.82 10.21
N ASN A 20 16.54 16.35 9.41
CA ASN A 20 16.26 15.54 8.21
C ASN A 20 15.94 14.07 8.52
N ILE A 21 16.04 13.62 9.77
CA ILE A 21 15.83 12.21 10.15
C ILE A 21 14.34 11.90 10.43
N LYS A 22 13.42 12.89 10.37
CA LYS A 22 12.05 12.72 10.89
C LYS A 22 10.88 13.01 9.94
N VAL A 23 11.05 12.89 8.62
CA VAL A 23 9.90 12.88 7.69
C VAL A 23 10.06 11.80 6.61
N TRP A 24 10.25 10.55 7.03
CA TRP A 24 9.75 9.42 6.24
C TRP A 24 8.40 9.05 6.84
N SER A 25 7.34 9.77 6.47
CA SER A 25 6.03 9.15 6.57
C SER A 25 6.07 7.97 5.61
N ASN A 26 6.02 6.74 6.13
CA ASN A 26 5.72 5.56 5.31
C ASN A 26 4.27 5.70 4.83
N SER A 27 4.07 6.58 3.87
CA SER A 27 2.82 6.70 3.14
C SER A 27 2.64 5.34 2.47
N PHE A 28 1.55 4.63 2.76
CA PHE A 28 1.26 3.33 2.13
C PHE A 28 1.35 3.41 0.59
N TYR A 29 1.16 4.61 0.04
CA TYR A 29 1.27 4.95 -1.37
C TYR A 29 2.67 4.71 -1.98
N ASP A 30 3.74 4.68 -1.20
CA ASP A 30 5.13 4.63 -1.72
C ASP A 30 5.79 3.25 -1.56
N TYR A 31 5.06 2.24 -1.09
CA TYR A 31 5.64 0.90 -0.98
C TYR A 31 5.95 0.33 -2.37
N PRO A 32 7.12 -0.32 -2.55
CA PRO A 32 7.37 -1.10 -3.76
C PRO A 32 6.51 -2.36 -3.74
N MET A 33 6.13 -2.86 -4.92
CA MET A 33 5.22 -4.00 -5.06
C MET A 33 5.75 -5.26 -4.34
N PHE A 34 7.05 -5.55 -4.41
CA PHE A 34 7.65 -6.69 -3.71
C PHE A 34 7.43 -6.63 -2.19
N PHE A 35 7.45 -5.43 -1.61
CA PHE A 35 7.27 -5.24 -0.18
C PHE A 35 5.82 -5.55 0.23
N LEU A 36 4.86 -5.06 -0.56
CA LEU A 36 3.45 -5.40 -0.35
C LEU A 36 3.20 -6.90 -0.50
N VAL A 37 3.77 -7.54 -1.51
CA VAL A 37 3.63 -8.98 -1.76
C VAL A 37 4.18 -9.79 -0.60
N ASN A 38 5.37 -9.45 -0.09
CA ASN A 38 5.94 -10.08 1.10
C ASN A 38 5.03 -9.92 2.32
N ALA A 39 4.49 -8.72 2.51
CA ALA A 39 3.56 -8.45 3.60
C ALA A 39 2.25 -9.24 3.46
N CYS A 40 1.71 -9.39 2.25
CA CYS A 40 0.44 -10.06 2.01
C CYS A 40 0.53 -11.59 1.94
N ASN A 41 1.68 -12.17 1.62
CA ASN A 41 1.87 -13.62 1.65
C ASN A 41 1.65 -14.22 3.04
N ILE A 42 1.90 -13.45 4.12
CA ILE A 42 1.62 -13.88 5.49
C ILE A 42 0.15 -14.24 5.72
N THR A 43 -0.77 -13.70 4.90
CA THR A 43 -2.21 -13.99 5.00
C THR A 43 -2.57 -15.37 4.42
N GLN A 44 -1.65 -15.99 3.69
CA GLN A 44 -1.78 -17.35 3.16
C GLN A 44 -1.09 -18.40 4.03
N GLU A 45 -0.33 -17.98 5.04
CA GLU A 45 0.46 -18.85 5.90
C GLU A 45 -0.29 -19.14 7.20
N SER A 46 -0.32 -20.42 7.61
CA SER A 46 -0.78 -20.82 8.94
C SER A 46 0.42 -21.14 9.82
N PHE A 47 0.66 -20.34 10.86
CA PHE A 47 1.72 -20.62 11.83
C PHE A 47 1.19 -21.42 13.02
N ASN A 48 1.91 -22.47 13.40
CA ASN A 48 1.74 -23.12 14.71
C ASN A 48 2.42 -22.26 15.78
N PRO A 49 1.70 -21.68 16.76
CA PRO A 49 2.29 -20.80 17.77
C PRO A 49 3.38 -21.45 18.62
N ASN A 50 3.43 -22.79 18.67
CA ASN A 50 4.42 -23.54 19.42
C ASN A 50 5.75 -23.76 18.67
N GLU A 51 5.78 -23.45 17.36
CA GLU A 51 6.92 -23.71 16.48
C GLU A 51 7.66 -22.42 16.07
N VAL A 52 7.04 -21.25 16.28
CA VAL A 52 7.63 -19.95 15.94
C VAL A 52 8.07 -19.16 17.17
N SER A 53 9.18 -18.45 17.04
CA SER A 53 9.65 -17.56 18.09
C SER A 53 8.73 -16.35 18.26
N LYS A 54 8.74 -15.75 19.45
CA LYS A 54 8.03 -14.48 19.72
C LYS A 54 8.40 -13.38 18.73
N LYS A 55 9.65 -13.34 18.26
CA LYS A 55 10.13 -12.34 17.29
C LYS A 55 9.45 -12.54 15.94
N GLU A 56 9.37 -13.77 15.46
CA GLU A 56 8.72 -14.13 14.20
C GLU A 56 7.22 -13.85 14.26
N MET A 57 6.56 -14.18 15.38
CA MET A 57 5.15 -13.83 15.59
C MET A 57 4.90 -12.32 15.50
N LEU A 58 5.77 -11.51 16.12
CA LEU A 58 5.67 -10.05 16.06
C LEU A 58 5.91 -9.51 14.65
N GLU A 59 6.83 -10.10 13.90
CA GLU A 59 7.08 -9.74 12.51
C GLU A 59 5.91 -10.11 11.61
N GLY A 60 5.36 -11.33 11.76
CA GLY A 60 4.15 -11.77 11.04
C GLY A 60 2.97 -10.84 11.30
N LYS A 61 2.75 -10.43 12.57
CA LYS A 61 1.71 -9.45 12.91
C LYS A 61 1.93 -8.10 12.23
N LYS A 62 3.17 -7.62 12.13
CA LYS A 62 3.48 -6.37 11.42
C LYS A 62 3.16 -6.50 9.93
N LYS A 63 3.60 -7.59 9.29
CA LYS A 63 3.31 -7.88 7.87
C LYS A 63 1.81 -7.95 7.61
N TYR A 64 1.07 -8.67 8.46
CA TYR A 64 -0.38 -8.79 8.36
C TYR A 64 -1.06 -7.42 8.43
N ASN A 65 -0.71 -6.61 9.44
CA ASN A 65 -1.24 -5.26 9.58
C ASN A 65 -0.90 -4.37 8.38
N THR A 66 0.33 -4.45 7.86
CA THR A 66 0.74 -3.72 6.66
C THR A 66 -0.12 -4.10 5.45
N CYS A 67 -0.30 -5.39 5.18
CA CYS A 67 -1.13 -5.86 4.07
C CYS A 67 -2.58 -5.41 4.23
N MET A 68 -3.20 -5.66 5.40
CA MET A 68 -4.61 -5.34 5.63
C MET A 68 -4.87 -3.84 5.53
N ASN A 69 -4.04 -3.01 6.17
CA ASN A 69 -4.21 -1.56 6.11
C ASN A 69 -4.05 -1.03 4.69
N PHE A 70 -3.08 -1.56 3.93
CA PHE A 70 -2.88 -1.19 2.54
C PHE A 70 -4.11 -1.55 1.70
N ILE A 71 -4.55 -2.81 1.75
CA ILE A 71 -5.66 -3.30 0.93
C ILE A 71 -6.97 -2.61 1.30
N MET A 72 -7.24 -2.40 2.59
CA MET A 72 -8.43 -1.68 3.04
C MET A 72 -8.43 -0.22 2.58
N SER A 73 -7.30 0.47 2.73
CA SER A 73 -7.16 1.87 2.29
C SER A 73 -7.36 2.00 0.78
N LEU A 74 -6.70 1.12 0.00
CA LEU A 74 -6.80 1.09 -1.45
C LEU A 74 -8.24 0.79 -1.90
N SER A 75 -8.83 -0.32 -1.42
CA SER A 75 -10.18 -0.74 -1.81
C SER A 75 -11.24 0.30 -1.46
N THR A 76 -11.16 0.91 -0.27
CA THR A 76 -12.05 2.01 0.12
C THR A 76 -11.91 3.20 -0.84
N THR A 77 -10.68 3.56 -1.23
CA THR A 77 -10.42 4.64 -2.17
C THR A 77 -11.01 4.35 -3.55
N LEU A 78 -10.75 3.17 -4.11
CA LEU A 78 -11.23 2.77 -5.44
C LEU A 78 -12.77 2.67 -5.48
N ASN A 79 -13.36 2.09 -4.44
CA ASN A 79 -14.81 1.94 -4.34
C ASN A 79 -15.50 3.27 -4.13
N SER A 80 -14.97 4.13 -3.24
CA SER A 80 -15.52 5.47 -3.04
C SER A 80 -15.49 6.27 -4.34
N ARG A 81 -14.38 6.22 -5.08
CA ARG A 81 -14.29 6.88 -6.39
C ARG A 81 -15.33 6.34 -7.36
N CYS A 82 -15.53 5.02 -7.40
CA CYS A 82 -16.54 4.39 -8.26
C CYS A 82 -17.96 4.84 -7.91
N MET A 83 -18.30 4.85 -6.61
CA MET A 83 -19.62 5.26 -6.13
C MET A 83 -19.90 6.76 -6.35
N SER A 84 -18.88 7.60 -6.31
CA SER A 84 -18.99 9.05 -6.51
C SER A 84 -19.03 9.49 -7.97
N LEU A 85 -18.93 8.58 -8.95
CA LEU A 85 -19.11 8.95 -10.35
C LEU A 85 -20.55 9.37 -10.57
N GLU A 86 -20.85 10.64 -10.78
CA GLU A 86 -22.24 11.10 -10.93
C GLU A 86 -22.79 10.82 -12.33
N THR A 87 -22.07 11.12 -13.41
CA THR A 87 -22.50 10.84 -14.81
C THR A 87 -21.37 10.79 -15.84
N GLU A 88 -20.11 10.97 -15.44
CA GLU A 88 -18.99 11.11 -16.36
C GLU A 88 -18.47 9.76 -16.87
N LYS A 89 -18.16 9.71 -18.17
CA LYS A 89 -17.40 8.59 -18.75
C LYS A 89 -16.03 8.58 -18.10
N ILE A 90 -15.65 7.45 -17.49
CA ILE A 90 -14.30 7.25 -16.96
C ILE A 90 -13.33 7.24 -18.13
N ASN A 91 -12.33 8.13 -18.10
CA ASN A 91 -11.26 8.10 -19.10
C ASN A 91 -10.48 6.79 -19.00
N PRO A 92 -10.03 6.19 -20.12
CA PRO A 92 -9.24 4.96 -20.08
C PRO A 92 -8.02 5.05 -19.16
N GLU A 93 -7.39 6.23 -19.10
CA GLU A 93 -6.22 6.51 -18.24
C GLU A 93 -6.55 6.46 -16.75
N GLU A 94 -7.77 6.85 -16.37
CA GLU A 94 -8.18 6.93 -14.97
C GLU A 94 -8.89 5.66 -14.49
N SER A 95 -9.25 4.76 -15.41
CA SER A 95 -9.99 3.52 -15.14
C SER A 95 -9.37 2.64 -14.05
N MET A 96 -8.04 2.64 -13.93
CA MET A 96 -7.30 1.91 -12.89
C MET A 96 -7.44 2.50 -11.47
N THR A 97 -8.15 3.63 -11.32
CA THR A 97 -8.40 4.28 -10.03
C THR A 97 -9.84 4.14 -9.56
N TYR A 98 -10.65 3.34 -10.25
CA TYR A 98 -12.03 3.04 -9.92
C TYR A 98 -12.25 1.54 -9.87
N ALA A 99 -12.97 1.05 -8.88
CA ALA A 99 -13.38 -0.35 -8.84
C ALA A 99 -14.76 -0.47 -8.19
N ASP A 100 -15.65 -1.26 -8.79
CA ASP A 100 -16.94 -1.58 -8.20
C ASP A 100 -16.78 -2.84 -7.35
N LEU A 101 -16.73 -2.68 -6.03
CA LEU A 101 -16.48 -3.78 -5.10
C LEU A 101 -17.76 -4.41 -4.55
N SER A 102 -18.92 -4.17 -5.18
CA SER A 102 -20.20 -4.75 -4.76
C SER A 102 -20.22 -6.29 -4.79
N ASP A 103 -19.49 -6.90 -5.71
CA ASP A 103 -19.36 -8.35 -5.87
C ASP A 103 -18.15 -8.95 -5.11
N VAL A 104 -17.46 -8.17 -4.25
CA VAL A 104 -16.32 -8.65 -3.46
C VAL A 104 -16.82 -9.24 -2.14
N PHE A 105 -16.59 -10.53 -1.93
CA PHE A 105 -17.04 -11.23 -0.72
C PHE A 105 -16.13 -11.00 0.50
N SER A 106 -14.82 -10.82 0.27
CA SER A 106 -13.85 -10.67 1.35
C SER A 106 -12.62 -9.87 0.95
N THR A 107 -11.93 -9.30 1.94
CA THR A 107 -10.60 -8.70 1.75
C THR A 107 -9.60 -9.72 1.18
N GLN A 108 -9.80 -11.02 1.44
CA GLN A 108 -8.93 -12.07 0.93
C GLN A 108 -9.03 -12.23 -0.59
N ASP A 109 -10.17 -11.88 -1.20
CA ASP A 109 -10.32 -11.90 -2.65
C ASP A 109 -9.49 -10.79 -3.30
N LEU A 110 -9.49 -9.60 -2.70
CA LEU A 110 -8.63 -8.49 -3.11
C LEU A 110 -7.15 -8.84 -2.98
N ILE A 111 -6.76 -9.43 -1.83
CA ILE A 111 -5.37 -9.87 -1.59
C ILE A 111 -4.95 -10.90 -2.64
N ARG A 112 -5.80 -11.90 -2.92
CA ARG A 112 -5.49 -12.95 -3.89
C ARG A 112 -5.30 -12.38 -5.30
N GLU A 113 -6.14 -11.44 -5.71
CA GLU A 113 -6.01 -10.78 -7.01
C GLU A 113 -4.71 -9.97 -7.11
N VAL A 114 -4.36 -9.21 -6.07
CA VAL A 114 -3.10 -8.45 -6.02
C VAL A 114 -1.87 -9.36 -6.09
N LEU A 115 -1.88 -10.48 -5.35
CA LEU A 115 -0.80 -11.46 -5.38
C LEU A 115 -0.69 -12.16 -6.75
N LEU A 116 -1.83 -12.51 -7.36
CA LEU A 116 -1.88 -13.09 -8.71
C LEU A 116 -1.33 -12.12 -9.76
N TYR A 117 -1.72 -10.86 -9.69
CA TYR A 117 -1.22 -9.82 -10.59
C TYR A 117 0.30 -9.66 -10.49
N SER A 118 0.86 -9.56 -9.28
CA SER A 118 2.32 -9.48 -9.09
C SER A 118 3.03 -10.71 -9.66
N LYS A 119 2.53 -11.91 -9.37
CA LYS A 119 3.08 -13.16 -9.91
C LYS A 119 3.14 -13.16 -11.45
N ASN A 120 2.13 -12.60 -12.10
CA ASN A 120 2.05 -12.52 -13.56
C ASN A 120 2.84 -11.35 -14.15
N ASN A 121 3.30 -10.41 -13.33
CA ASN A 121 3.99 -9.19 -13.77
C ASN A 121 5.23 -8.86 -12.91
N PRO A 122 6.22 -9.76 -12.82
CA PRO A 122 7.40 -9.57 -11.96
C PRO A 122 8.24 -8.34 -12.32
N GLN A 123 8.13 -7.83 -13.56
CA GLN A 123 8.80 -6.59 -13.99
C GLN A 123 8.35 -5.35 -13.19
N PHE A 124 7.25 -5.44 -12.43
CA PHE A 124 6.71 -4.35 -11.62
C PHE A 124 7.06 -4.45 -10.13
N ASP A 125 7.86 -5.43 -9.72
CA ASP A 125 8.20 -5.67 -8.31
C ASP A 125 8.82 -4.45 -7.61
N ASN A 126 9.65 -3.69 -8.32
CA ASN A 126 10.29 -2.48 -7.80
C ASN A 126 9.51 -1.19 -8.07
N GLN A 127 8.31 -1.29 -8.63
CA GLN A 127 7.44 -0.14 -8.90
C GLN A 127 6.43 0.07 -7.77
N ILE A 128 5.75 1.22 -7.80
CA ILE A 128 4.80 1.64 -6.77
C ILE A 128 3.66 0.62 -6.65
N ALA A 129 3.53 0.02 -5.47
CA ALA A 129 2.54 -0.99 -5.17
C ALA A 129 1.12 -0.46 -5.32
N TRP A 130 0.87 0.80 -4.92
CA TRP A 130 -0.47 1.41 -5.03
C TRP A 130 -0.97 1.37 -6.48
N LEU A 131 -0.13 1.78 -7.44
CA LEU A 131 -0.48 1.81 -8.86
C LEU A 131 -0.85 0.42 -9.39
N HIS A 132 -0.01 -0.59 -9.10
CA HIS A 132 -0.17 -1.93 -9.64
C HIS A 132 -1.27 -2.73 -8.94
N ALA A 133 -1.41 -2.58 -7.63
CA ALA A 133 -2.52 -3.15 -6.89
C ALA A 133 -3.85 -2.50 -7.27
N ALA A 134 -3.88 -1.17 -7.48
CA ALA A 134 -5.07 -0.48 -7.97
C ALA A 134 -5.49 -1.03 -9.34
N LYS A 135 -4.52 -1.11 -10.26
CA LYS A 135 -4.73 -1.70 -11.58
C LYS A 135 -5.24 -3.14 -11.51
N ALA A 136 -4.66 -3.98 -10.66
CA ALA A 136 -5.11 -5.37 -10.48
C ALA A 136 -6.59 -5.43 -10.06
N ILE A 137 -6.96 -4.69 -9.02
CA ILE A 137 -8.33 -4.66 -8.47
C ILE A 137 -9.30 -4.07 -9.51
N SER A 138 -8.97 -2.92 -10.12
CA SER A 138 -9.82 -2.26 -11.11
C SER A 138 -10.00 -3.05 -12.41
N GLN A 139 -9.00 -3.85 -12.81
CA GLN A 139 -9.14 -4.73 -13.97
C GLN A 139 -10.08 -5.92 -13.68
N LYS A 140 -10.02 -6.45 -12.46
CA LYS A 140 -10.86 -7.58 -12.04
C LYS A 140 -12.30 -7.16 -11.77
N TRP A 141 -12.47 -6.03 -11.09
CA TRP A 141 -13.75 -5.44 -10.71
C TRP A 141 -13.87 -4.03 -11.29
N PRO A 142 -14.00 -3.90 -12.63
CA PRO A 142 -14.10 -2.60 -13.26
C PRO A 142 -15.34 -1.88 -12.75
N CYS A 143 -15.21 -0.58 -12.51
CA CYS A 143 -16.35 0.25 -12.15
C CYS A 143 -17.36 0.27 -13.29
N LYS A 144 -18.50 -0.43 -13.11
CA LYS A 144 -19.58 -0.50 -14.09
C LYS A 144 -20.69 0.42 -13.60
N LYS A 145 -20.72 1.67 -14.07
CA LYS A 145 -22.01 2.37 -14.06
C LYS A 145 -22.89 1.75 -15.16
N ILE A 146 -23.74 0.82 -14.74
CA ILE A 146 -24.92 0.38 -15.46
C ILE A 146 -25.85 1.60 -15.56
N PHE A 147 -26.11 2.08 -16.77
CA PHE A 147 -27.24 2.95 -17.03
C PHE A 147 -28.51 2.17 -16.68
N ASN A 148 -29.25 2.61 -15.67
CA ASN A 148 -30.69 2.31 -15.54
C ASN A 148 -31.45 3.60 -15.83
#